data_AF-B4PYE9-F1
#
_entry.id   AF-B4PYE9-F1
#
_cell.length_a   1.000
_cell.length_b   1.000
_cell.length_c   1.000
_cell.angle_alpha   90.00
_cell.angle_beta   90.00
_cell.angle_gamma   90.00
#
_symmetry.space_group_name_H-M   'P 1'
#
loop_
_entity.id
_entity.type
_entity.pdbx_description
1 polymer ?
#
loop_
_entity_poly.entity_id
_entity_poly.type
_entity_poly.pdbx_seq_one_letter_code
_entity_poly.pdbx_strand_id
1 'polypeptide(L)'
;MMHNPNGSNWLLAALLLALLLPEALLPTADAVSEPVCTYRNSEDETIFLKYLPLLRRGQDYVDFGKDGKCLKRAICTDTFKTIVEDCGQQKITCANKDRFTGVFPGCCLKCP
;
A
#
# COMPACT_ATOMS: atom_id res chain seq x y z
N MET A 1 69.66 5.00 26.05
CA MET A 1 68.36 4.30 26.01
C MET A 1 67.28 5.35 25.87
N MET A 2 66.76 5.58 24.67
CA MET A 2 65.70 6.57 24.42
C MET A 2 64.35 5.88 24.56
N HIS A 3 63.62 6.18 25.63
CA HIS A 3 62.20 5.85 25.72
C HIS A 3 61.41 6.90 24.92
N ASN A 4 60.76 6.44 23.86
CA ASN A 4 59.86 7.22 23.04
C ASN A 4 58.43 7.08 23.63
N PRO A 5 57.85 8.12 24.25
CA PRO A 5 56.56 7.98 24.96
C PRO A 5 55.35 8.05 24.02
N ASN A 6 55.56 8.14 22.71
CA ASN A 6 54.49 8.51 21.76
C ASN A 6 53.67 7.33 21.19
N GLY A 7 53.95 6.08 21.57
CA GLY A 7 53.28 4.91 20.98
C GLY A 7 51.86 4.63 21.49
N SER A 8 51.49 5.13 22.67
CA SER A 8 50.25 4.73 23.36
C SER A 8 48.99 5.43 22.84
N ASN A 9 49.07 6.72 22.51
CA ASN A 9 47.90 7.50 22.05
C ASN A 9 47.43 7.12 20.64
N TRP A 10 48.33 6.63 19.78
CA TRP A 10 48.01 6.22 18.41
C TRP A 10 47.16 4.96 18.37
N LEU A 11 47.39 4.02 19.30
CA LEU A 11 46.63 2.79 19.41
C LEU A 11 45.18 3.08 19.84
N LEU A 12 44.98 4.01 20.77
CA LEU A 12 43.65 4.44 21.22
C LEU A 12 42.88 5.16 20.10
N ALA A 13 43.55 6.04 19.37
CA ALA A 13 42.95 6.75 18.23
C ALA A 13 42.56 5.78 17.10
N ALA A 14 43.40 4.78 16.80
CA ALA A 14 43.11 3.76 15.80
C ALA A 14 41.93 2.85 16.22
N LEU A 15 41.84 2.51 17.51
CA LEU A 15 40.74 1.71 18.04
C LEU A 15 39.40 2.47 17.97
N LEU A 16 39.41 3.76 18.29
CA LEU A 16 38.23 4.64 18.20
C LEU A 16 37.77 4.82 16.76
N LEU A 17 38.70 4.99 15.80
CA LEU A 17 38.36 5.02 14.38
C LEU A 17 37.75 3.68 13.92
N ALA A 18 38.37 2.55 14.29
CA ALA A 18 37.89 1.22 13.92
C ALA A 18 36.48 0.91 14.48
N LEU A 19 36.12 1.47 15.64
CA LEU A 19 34.79 1.36 16.23
C LEU A 19 33.74 2.25 15.55
N LEU A 20 34.15 3.31 14.82
CA LEU A 20 33.26 4.22 14.09
C LEU A 20 33.04 3.81 12.62
N LEU A 21 33.90 2.96 12.06
CA LEU A 21 33.75 2.43 10.70
C LEU A 21 32.55 1.48 10.45
N PRO A 22 32.00 0.71 11.42
CA PRO A 22 30.95 -0.26 11.13
C PRO A 22 29.64 0.39 10.68
N GLU A 23 29.29 1.58 11.19
CA GLU A 23 28.01 2.24 10.86
C GLU A 23 28.00 2.83 9.44
N ALA A 24 29.16 3.20 8.90
CA ALA A 24 29.28 3.74 7.54
C ALA A 24 29.31 2.67 6.43
N LEU A 25 29.47 1.39 6.80
CA LEU A 25 29.56 0.27 5.87
C LEU A 25 28.33 -0.65 5.90
N LEU A 26 27.39 -0.41 6.82
CA LEU A 26 26.12 -1.11 6.79
C LEU A 26 25.33 -0.61 5.57
N PRO A 27 24.89 -1.53 4.67
CA PRO A 27 23.96 -1.16 3.63
C PRO A 27 22.76 -0.49 4.30
N THR A 28 22.53 0.79 3.99
CA THR A 28 21.26 1.42 4.29
C THR A 28 20.24 0.63 3.50
N ALA A 29 19.50 -0.24 4.19
CA ALA A 29 18.39 -0.94 3.57
C ALA A 29 17.39 0.15 3.16
N ASP A 30 17.41 0.52 1.87
CA ASP A 30 16.39 1.39 1.31
C ASP A 30 15.06 0.72 1.62
N ALA A 31 14.24 1.39 2.42
CA ALA A 31 12.92 0.91 2.77
C ALA A 31 12.06 0.97 1.51
N VAL A 32 12.12 -0.08 0.69
CA VAL A 32 11.24 -0.25 -0.45
C VAL A 32 9.83 -0.49 0.10
N SER A 33 8.99 0.53 0.01
CA SER A 33 7.58 0.39 0.36
C SER A 33 6.92 -0.62 -0.56
N GLU A 34 6.08 -1.50 0.01
CA GLU A 34 5.27 -2.41 -0.81
C GLU A 34 4.44 -1.60 -1.81
N PRO A 35 4.39 -2.01 -3.09
CA PRO A 35 3.57 -1.33 -4.08
C PRO A 35 2.08 -1.43 -3.71
N VAL A 36 1.39 -0.28 -3.74
CA VAL A 36 -0.03 -0.15 -3.42
C VAL A 36 -0.76 0.59 -4.53
N CYS A 37 -2.01 0.23 -4.76
CA CYS A 37 -2.94 1.00 -5.57
C CYS A 37 -3.53 2.15 -4.74
N THR A 38 -3.79 3.28 -5.39
CA THR A 38 -4.45 4.42 -4.77
C THR A 38 -5.77 4.73 -5.46
N TYR A 39 -6.76 5.13 -4.67
CA TYR A 39 -8.06 5.56 -5.15
C TYR A 39 -8.52 6.74 -4.30
N ARG A 40 -9.08 7.78 -4.95
CA ARG A 40 -9.71 8.91 -4.26
C ARG A 40 -11.22 8.68 -4.24
N ASN A 41 -11.81 8.55 -3.05
CA ASN A 41 -13.26 8.34 -2.91
C ASN A 41 -14.04 9.64 -3.12
N SER A 42 -15.38 9.53 -3.08
CA SER A 42 -16.29 10.66 -3.26
C SER A 42 -16.22 11.72 -2.14
N GLU A 43 -15.59 11.41 -1.01
CA GLU A 43 -15.33 12.31 0.12
C GLU A 43 -13.92 12.92 0.09
N ASP A 44 -13.19 12.76 -1.03
CA ASP A 44 -11.80 13.19 -1.24
C ASP A 44 -10.75 12.49 -0.34
N GLU A 45 -11.14 11.39 0.31
CA GLU A 45 -10.21 10.55 1.06
C GLU A 45 -9.40 9.65 0.12
N THR A 46 -8.13 9.42 0.49
CA THR A 46 -7.26 8.51 -0.25
C THR A 46 -7.33 7.11 0.36
N ILE A 47 -7.78 6.17 -0.44
CA ILE A 47 -7.87 4.76 -0.11
C ILE A 47 -6.68 4.02 -0.72
N PHE A 48 -5.99 3.24 0.09
CA PHE A 48 -4.89 2.39 -0.33
C PHE A 48 -5.38 0.95 -0.45
N LEU A 49 -5.18 0.35 -1.62
CA LEU A 49 -5.59 -1.02 -1.93
C LEU A 49 -4.36 -1.86 -2.25
N LYS A 50 -4.40 -3.12 -1.82
CA LYS A 50 -3.34 -4.09 -2.11
C LYS A 50 -3.80 -5.14 -3.12
N TYR A 51 -2.87 -5.64 -3.91
CA TYR A 51 -3.04 -6.93 -4.55
C TYR A 51 -2.53 -8.02 -3.61
N LEU A 52 -3.29 -9.10 -3.42
CA LEU A 52 -2.94 -10.22 -2.55
C LEU A 52 -2.43 -11.39 -3.42
N PRO A 53 -1.10 -11.57 -3.59
CA PRO A 53 -0.56 -12.52 -4.57
C PRO A 53 -0.91 -13.97 -4.27
N LEU A 54 -0.94 -14.33 -2.97
CA LEU A 54 -1.28 -15.68 -2.53
C LEU A 54 -2.73 -16.07 -2.89
N LEU A 55 -3.64 -15.09 -2.92
CA LEU A 55 -5.04 -15.29 -3.29
C LEU A 55 -5.32 -14.98 -4.76
N ARG A 56 -4.30 -14.53 -5.51
CA ARG A 56 -4.39 -14.00 -6.87
C ARG A 56 -5.55 -13.01 -7.04
N ARG A 57 -5.75 -12.15 -6.05
CA ARG A 57 -6.94 -11.29 -5.96
C ARG A 57 -6.56 -9.88 -5.52
N GLY A 58 -7.09 -8.90 -6.23
CA GLY A 58 -7.09 -7.50 -5.80
C GLY A 58 -8.01 -7.25 -4.62
N GLN A 59 -7.54 -6.52 -3.63
CA GLN A 59 -8.44 -5.88 -2.68
C GLN A 59 -9.32 -4.88 -3.44
N ASP A 60 -10.58 -4.84 -3.07
CA ASP A 60 -11.55 -3.91 -3.60
C ASP A 60 -12.10 -2.98 -2.51
N TYR A 61 -12.53 -1.81 -2.95
CA TYR A 61 -13.20 -0.81 -2.13
C TYR A 61 -14.43 -0.30 -2.86
N VAL A 62 -15.55 -0.22 -2.14
CA VAL A 62 -16.82 0.28 -2.67
C VAL A 62 -17.04 1.68 -2.12
N ASP A 63 -17.14 2.66 -3.02
CA ASP A 63 -17.41 4.06 -2.70
C ASP A 63 -18.92 4.28 -2.60
N PHE A 64 -19.37 4.81 -1.47
CA PHE A 64 -20.78 5.02 -1.18
C PHE A 64 -21.17 6.49 -1.30
N GLY A 65 -22.29 6.74 -1.95
CA GLY A 65 -22.94 8.04 -1.95
C GLY A 65 -23.73 8.27 -0.67
N LYS A 66 -24.09 9.54 -0.44
CA LYS A 66 -24.87 9.97 0.73
C LYS A 66 -26.26 9.34 0.82
N ASP A 67 -26.78 8.83 -0.30
CA ASP A 67 -28.07 8.13 -0.33
C ASP A 67 -27.96 6.66 0.09
N GLY A 68 -26.77 6.17 0.46
CA GLY A 68 -26.52 4.78 0.85
C GLY A 68 -26.47 3.80 -0.32
N LYS A 69 -26.44 4.29 -1.56
CA LYS A 69 -26.06 3.47 -2.73
C LYS A 69 -24.57 3.59 -2.97
N CYS A 70 -23.98 2.58 -3.57
CA CYS A 70 -22.62 2.73 -4.07
C CYS A 70 -22.60 3.54 -5.37
N LEU A 71 -21.50 4.24 -5.59
CA LEU A 71 -21.23 5.03 -6.79
C LEU A 71 -20.29 4.25 -7.71
N LYS A 72 -19.21 3.72 -7.12
CA LYS A 72 -18.09 3.08 -7.82
C LYS A 72 -17.48 1.97 -6.98
N ARG A 73 -16.74 1.09 -7.63
CA ARG A 73 -15.84 0.12 -7.01
C ARG A 73 -14.44 0.28 -7.56
N ALA A 74 -13.45 0.40 -6.70
CA ALA A 74 -12.05 0.39 -7.07
C ALA A 74 -11.43 -0.99 -6.77
N ILE A 75 -10.60 -1.50 -7.66
CA ILE A 75 -9.95 -2.82 -7.54
C ILE A 75 -8.47 -2.65 -7.87
N CYS A 76 -7.59 -3.19 -7.01
CA CYS A 76 -6.16 -3.22 -7.29
C CYS A 76 -5.77 -4.43 -8.16
N THR A 77 -5.07 -4.22 -9.26
CA THR A 77 -4.60 -5.32 -10.12
C THR A 77 -3.26 -5.87 -9.68
N ASP A 78 -2.89 -7.02 -10.26
CA ASP A 78 -1.58 -7.66 -10.12
C ASP A 78 -0.40 -6.77 -10.57
N THR A 79 -0.67 -5.81 -11.43
CA THR A 79 0.27 -4.80 -11.95
C THR A 79 0.22 -3.49 -11.15
N PHE A 80 -0.41 -3.51 -9.97
CA PHE A 80 -0.57 -2.36 -9.08
C PHE A 80 -1.27 -1.15 -9.73
N LYS A 81 -2.22 -1.43 -10.63
CA LYS A 81 -3.08 -0.43 -11.24
C LYS A 81 -4.46 -0.47 -10.59
N THR A 82 -5.05 0.70 -10.39
CA THR A 82 -6.43 0.82 -9.94
C THR A 82 -7.37 0.72 -11.14
N ILE A 83 -8.25 -0.27 -11.16
CA ILE A 83 -9.40 -0.32 -12.06
C ILE A 83 -10.62 0.22 -11.30
N VAL A 84 -11.41 1.08 -11.94
CA VAL A 84 -12.62 1.65 -11.36
C VAL A 84 -13.83 1.22 -12.19
N GLU A 85 -14.79 0.56 -11.53
CA GLU A 85 -16.08 0.17 -12.09
C GLU A 85 -17.16 1.16 -11.62
N ASP A 86 -17.87 1.79 -12.54
CA ASP A 86 -18.93 2.75 -12.22
C ASP A 86 -20.30 2.07 -12.19
N CYS A 87 -21.15 2.42 -11.22
CA CYS A 87 -22.51 1.90 -11.14
C CYS A 87 -23.35 2.22 -12.39
N GLY A 88 -23.10 3.35 -13.07
CA GLY A 88 -23.77 3.72 -14.31
C GLY A 88 -23.49 2.77 -15.48
N GLN A 89 -22.45 1.94 -15.39
CA GLN A 89 -22.11 0.93 -16.40
C GLN A 89 -22.69 -0.46 -16.07
N GLN A 90 -23.23 -0.65 -14.87
CA GLN A 90 -23.73 -1.93 -14.40
C GLN A 90 -25.18 -2.16 -14.82
N LYS A 91 -25.44 -3.27 -15.51
CA LYS A 91 -26.80 -3.66 -15.96
C LYS A 91 -27.58 -4.39 -14.86
N ILE A 92 -27.66 -3.78 -13.68
CA ILE A 92 -28.37 -4.33 -12.53
C ILE A 92 -29.79 -3.75 -12.43
N THR A 93 -30.74 -4.60 -12.06
CA THR A 93 -32.16 -4.30 -11.88
C THR A 93 -32.67 -5.01 -10.63
N CYS A 94 -33.85 -4.62 -10.11
CA CYS A 94 -34.42 -5.36 -8.97
C CYS A 94 -34.76 -6.82 -9.28
N ALA A 95 -35.02 -7.15 -10.55
CA ALA A 95 -35.34 -8.50 -10.98
C ALA A 95 -34.11 -9.42 -11.09
N ASN A 96 -32.89 -8.88 -11.09
CA ASN A 96 -31.66 -9.67 -11.24
C ASN A 96 -30.61 -9.41 -10.15
N LYS A 97 -30.93 -8.58 -9.15
CA LYS A 97 -30.01 -8.21 -8.06
C LYS A 97 -29.52 -9.42 -7.26
N ASP A 98 -30.38 -10.41 -7.08
CA ASP A 98 -30.12 -11.69 -6.42
C ASP A 98 -29.04 -12.54 -7.11
N ARG A 99 -28.76 -12.29 -8.38
CA ARG A 99 -27.72 -13.01 -9.15
C ARG A 99 -26.29 -12.55 -8.82
N PHE A 100 -26.14 -11.41 -8.16
CA PHE A 100 -24.84 -10.85 -7.82
C PHE A 100 -24.48 -11.21 -6.38
N THR A 101 -23.28 -11.77 -6.19
CA THR A 101 -22.75 -12.07 -4.85
C THR A 101 -21.86 -10.93 -4.38
N GLY A 102 -21.97 -10.57 -3.10
CA GLY A 102 -21.22 -9.46 -2.51
C GLY A 102 -21.96 -8.12 -2.54
N VAL A 103 -21.23 -7.04 -2.27
CA VAL A 103 -21.79 -5.69 -2.11
C VAL A 103 -22.04 -5.04 -3.47
N PHE A 104 -21.06 -5.03 -4.37
CA PHE A 104 -21.13 -4.44 -5.72
C PHE A 104 -21.35 -5.54 -6.78
N PRO A 105 -22.18 -5.32 -7.81
CA PRO A 105 -22.96 -4.12 -8.12
C PRO A 105 -24.32 -4.05 -7.38
N GLY A 106 -24.61 -4.97 -6.46
CA GLY A 106 -25.88 -5.05 -5.72
C GLY A 106 -26.31 -3.74 -5.03
N CYS A 107 -25.34 -2.97 -4.56
CA CYS A 107 -25.50 -1.68 -3.91
C CYS A 107 -25.77 -0.50 -4.86
N CYS A 108 -25.65 -0.69 -6.18
CA CYS A 108 -25.83 0.40 -7.16
C CYS A 108 -27.30 0.87 -7.26
N LEU A 109 -28.24 0.04 -6.80
CA LEU A 109 -29.65 0.41 -6.74
C LEU A 109 -30.31 -0.03 -5.44
N LYS A 110 -31.38 0.68 -5.08
CA LYS A 110 -32.32 0.29 -4.02
C LYS A 110 -33.55 -0.34 -4.66
N CYS A 111 -34.00 -1.44 -4.08
CA CYS A 111 -35.25 -2.08 -4.45
C CYS A 111 -36.29 -1.82 -3.36
N PRO A 112 -37.56 -1.60 -3.73
CA PRO A 112 -38.66 -1.52 -2.78
C PRO A 112 -38.88 -2.86 -2.06
#